data_AF-A0AAP1E6G4-F1
#
_entry.id   AF-A0AAP1E6G4-F1
#
_cell.length_a   1.000
_cell.length_b   1.000
_cell.length_c   1.000
_cell.angle_alpha   90.00
_cell.angle_beta   90.00
_cell.angle_gamma   90.00
#
_symmetry.space_group_name_H-M   'P 1'
#
loop_
_entity.id
_entity.type
_entity.pdbx_description
1 polymer ?
#
loop_
_entity_poly.entity_id
_entity_poly.type
_entity_poly.pdbx_seq_one_letter_code
_entity_poly.pdbx_strand_id
1 'polypeptide(L)'
;MAKNSYRGSRKYPTEESVINEIQRRHTEGLPLNYTAVKATDDSLRLRSETLFGKYAHAVEAAGIPYNSIKKNRYTSIKCGHEFERVLSGLLKELGISYKRMSHGKHRPDFTFKNGVWMDAKLSHSRVINCQSPTLREYNAICRNLIIVYLIGPDEDRVYGETRLTHVNRYIKQLPKHRQSFYLRKFASISEKVENSVAA
;
A
#
# COMPACT_ATOMS: atom_id res chain seq x y z
N MET A 1 -4.72 28.46 35.11
CA MET A 1 -4.30 27.71 33.91
C MET A 1 -5.54 27.29 33.14
N ALA A 2 -5.77 27.84 31.95
CA ALA A 2 -6.95 27.55 31.16
C ALA A 2 -6.93 26.10 30.67
N LYS A 3 -7.91 25.27 31.09
CA LYS A 3 -8.11 23.93 30.55
C LYS A 3 -8.49 24.08 29.09
N ASN A 4 -7.54 23.81 28.20
CA ASN A 4 -7.75 23.80 26.76
C ASN A 4 -8.82 22.73 26.46
N SER A 5 -10.08 23.13 26.28
CA SER A 5 -11.18 22.19 26.02
C SER A 5 -11.01 21.66 24.61
N TYR A 6 -10.31 20.52 24.47
CA TYR A 6 -10.12 19.86 23.20
C TYR A 6 -11.48 19.62 22.53
N ARG A 7 -11.65 20.03 21.27
CA ARG A 7 -12.90 19.84 20.50
C ARG A 7 -13.42 18.39 20.56
N GLY A 8 -12.53 17.40 20.68
CA GLY A 8 -12.89 16.00 20.81
C GLY A 8 -13.61 15.63 22.12
N SER A 9 -13.42 16.37 23.21
CA SER A 9 -14.06 16.04 24.50
C SER A 9 -15.57 16.25 24.51
N ARG A 10 -16.10 17.09 23.62
CA ARG A 10 -17.56 17.26 23.45
C ARG A 10 -18.19 16.11 22.67
N LYS A 11 -17.46 15.53 21.71
CA LYS A 11 -17.98 14.45 20.85
C LYS A 11 -17.88 13.08 21.52
N TYR A 12 -16.79 12.81 22.23
CA TYR A 12 -16.57 11.57 22.97
C TYR A 12 -16.16 11.86 24.42
N PRO A 13 -17.11 12.20 25.29
CA PRO A 13 -16.81 12.61 26.67
C PRO A 13 -16.31 11.46 27.55
N THR A 14 -16.77 10.23 27.31
CA THR A 14 -16.53 9.07 28.19
C THR A 14 -15.83 7.91 27.47
N GLU A 15 -15.28 6.97 28.23
CA GLU A 15 -14.72 5.72 27.71
C GLU A 15 -15.76 4.93 26.91
N GLU A 16 -16.98 4.83 27.44
CA GLU A 16 -18.12 4.17 26.79
C GLU A 16 -18.48 4.82 25.44
N SER A 17 -18.47 6.16 25.35
CA SER A 17 -18.75 6.84 24.07
C SER A 17 -17.70 6.55 22.99
N VAL A 18 -16.44 6.31 23.40
CA VAL A 18 -15.36 5.89 22.49
C VAL A 18 -15.56 4.44 22.07
N ILE A 19 -15.85 3.54 23.03
CA ILE A 19 -16.09 2.11 22.76
C ILE A 19 -17.27 1.93 21.79
N ASN A 20 -18.40 2.58 22.05
CA ASN A 20 -19.60 2.49 21.22
C ASN A 20 -19.34 2.95 19.78
N GLU A 21 -18.57 4.02 19.59
CA GLU A 21 -18.23 4.49 18.25
C GLU A 21 -17.27 3.55 17.53
N ILE A 22 -16.29 2.98 18.23
CA ILE A 22 -15.37 1.99 17.64
C ILE A 22 -16.15 0.74 17.21
N GLN A 23 -17.08 0.26 18.05
CA GLN A 23 -17.95 -0.88 17.72
C GLN A 23 -18.87 -0.55 16.53
N ARG A 24 -19.53 0.60 16.53
CA ARG A 24 -20.37 1.06 15.41
C ARG A 24 -19.60 1.06 14.09
N ARG A 25 -18.39 1.65 14.08
CA ARG A 25 -17.51 1.66 12.91
C ARG A 25 -17.13 0.26 12.46
N HIS A 26 -16.82 -0.64 13.39
CA HIS A 26 -16.52 -2.03 13.08
C HIS A 26 -17.70 -2.73 12.40
N THR A 27 -18.90 -2.60 12.98
CA THR A 27 -20.15 -3.19 12.46
C THR A 27 -20.53 -2.63 11.09
N GLU A 28 -20.24 -1.36 10.83
CA GLU A 28 -20.47 -0.71 9.54
C GLU A 28 -19.35 -0.93 8.52
N GLY A 29 -18.28 -1.67 8.86
CA GLY A 29 -17.13 -1.89 8.00
C GLY A 29 -16.31 -0.62 7.72
N LEU A 30 -16.44 0.40 8.57
CA LEU A 30 -15.68 1.63 8.47
C LEU A 30 -14.23 1.41 8.93
N PRO A 31 -13.23 2.03 8.27
CA PRO A 31 -11.83 1.86 8.64
C PRO A 31 -11.54 2.26 10.09
N LEU A 32 -10.97 1.34 10.86
CA LEU A 32 -10.54 1.57 12.25
C LEU A 32 -9.03 1.78 12.41
N ASN A 33 -8.23 1.66 11.35
CA ASN A 33 -6.79 1.87 11.46
C ASN A 33 -6.49 3.32 11.84
N TYR A 34 -5.45 3.52 12.66
CA TYR A 34 -5.07 4.82 13.23
C TYR A 34 -5.04 5.94 12.19
N THR A 35 -4.45 5.70 11.02
CA THR A 35 -4.31 6.70 9.97
C THR A 35 -5.66 7.10 9.39
N ALA A 36 -6.56 6.14 9.15
CA ALA A 36 -7.88 6.43 8.61
C ALA A 36 -8.77 7.15 9.62
N VAL A 37 -8.73 6.76 10.91
CA VAL A 37 -9.45 7.47 11.97
C VAL A 37 -8.88 8.86 12.19
N LYS A 38 -7.55 9.05 12.16
CA LYS A 38 -6.92 10.38 12.21
C LYS A 38 -7.42 11.29 11.08
N ALA A 39 -7.58 10.76 9.87
CA ALA A 39 -8.01 11.53 8.72
C ALA A 39 -9.51 11.85 8.71
N THR A 40 -10.35 10.93 9.19
CA THR A 40 -11.82 11.05 9.12
C THR A 40 -12.45 11.58 10.41
N ASP A 41 -11.84 11.32 11.56
CA ASP A 41 -12.37 11.64 12.87
C ASP A 41 -11.28 11.71 13.95
N ASP A 42 -10.43 12.72 13.84
CA ASP A 42 -9.31 12.93 14.76
C ASP A 42 -9.77 13.10 16.23
N SER A 43 -11.03 13.50 16.44
CA SER A 43 -11.64 13.61 17.77
C SER A 43 -11.73 12.26 18.47
N LEU A 44 -12.12 11.20 17.75
CA LEU A 44 -12.18 9.83 18.28
C LEU A 44 -10.77 9.39 18.70
N ARG A 45 -9.78 9.53 17.79
CA ARG A 45 -8.39 9.17 18.06
C ARG A 45 -7.82 9.87 19.29
N LEU A 46 -7.99 11.19 19.38
CA LEU A 46 -7.51 11.98 20.51
C LEU A 46 -8.13 11.53 21.83
N ARG A 47 -9.43 11.22 21.83
CA ARG A 47 -10.13 10.78 23.05
C ARG A 47 -9.77 9.36 23.44
N SER A 48 -9.56 8.46 22.48
CA SER A 48 -8.98 7.14 22.74
C SER A 48 -7.62 7.24 23.42
N GLU A 49 -6.72 8.11 22.94
CA GLU A 49 -5.40 8.33 23.59
C GLU A 49 -5.54 8.99 24.97
N THR A 50 -6.47 9.92 25.14
CA THR A 50 -6.67 10.62 26.42
C THR A 50 -7.24 9.70 27.50
N LEU A 51 -8.18 8.83 27.15
CA LEU A 51 -8.92 8.01 28.10
C LEU A 51 -8.25 6.65 28.33
N PHE A 52 -7.68 6.03 27.30
CA PHE A 52 -7.10 4.68 27.36
C PHE A 52 -5.56 4.68 27.26
N GLY A 53 -4.94 5.87 27.17
CA GLY A 53 -3.50 6.08 27.00
C GLY A 53 -2.99 5.85 25.57
N LYS A 54 -3.49 4.82 24.87
CA LYS A 54 -3.19 4.55 23.46
C LYS A 54 -4.46 4.22 22.70
N TYR A 55 -4.55 4.65 21.44
CA TYR A 55 -5.66 4.27 20.56
C TYR A 55 -5.87 2.75 20.48
N ALA A 56 -4.78 1.98 20.46
CA ALA A 56 -4.82 0.52 20.49
C ALA A 56 -5.61 -0.05 21.67
N HIS A 57 -5.42 0.50 22.87
CA HIS A 57 -6.11 0.03 24.07
C HIS A 57 -7.62 0.34 24.02
N ALA A 58 -8.01 1.47 23.43
CA ALA A 58 -9.44 1.78 23.25
C ALA A 58 -10.12 0.80 22.29
N VAL A 59 -9.42 0.39 21.25
CA VAL A 59 -9.89 -0.62 20.29
C VAL A 59 -9.98 -2.00 20.93
N GLU A 60 -8.99 -2.38 21.73
CA GLU A 60 -9.00 -3.63 22.51
C GLU A 60 -10.11 -3.63 23.57
N ALA A 61 -10.34 -2.50 24.25
CA ALA A 61 -11.45 -2.32 25.19
C ALA A 61 -12.82 -2.43 24.51
N ALA A 62 -12.91 -2.12 23.21
CA ALA A 62 -14.11 -2.33 22.40
C ALA A 62 -14.32 -3.81 21.98
N GLY A 63 -13.42 -4.71 22.39
CA GLY A 63 -13.48 -6.15 22.09
C GLY A 63 -12.83 -6.52 20.76
N ILE A 64 -12.08 -5.61 20.13
CA ILE A 64 -11.47 -5.85 18.82
C ILE A 64 -9.96 -5.98 18.99
N PRO A 65 -9.35 -7.11 18.59
CA PRO A 65 -7.89 -7.26 18.64
C PRO A 65 -7.21 -6.20 17.75
N TYR A 66 -6.50 -5.23 18.33
CA TYR A 66 -5.92 -4.12 17.56
C TYR A 66 -4.95 -4.57 16.45
N ASN A 67 -4.30 -5.72 16.66
CA ASN A 67 -3.42 -6.34 15.66
C ASN A 67 -4.13 -6.82 14.40
N SER A 68 -5.44 -7.05 14.45
CA SER A 68 -6.21 -7.27 13.23
C SER A 68 -6.17 -5.95 12.44
N ILE A 69 -6.70 -4.87 13.01
CA ILE A 69 -6.92 -3.57 12.35
C ILE A 69 -5.64 -2.91 11.82
N LYS A 70 -4.47 -3.27 12.37
CA LYS A 70 -3.19 -2.71 11.94
C LYS A 70 -2.78 -3.35 10.61
N LYS A 71 -2.78 -2.55 9.52
CA LYS A 71 -2.18 -2.94 8.23
C LYS A 71 -0.91 -3.74 8.47
N ASN A 72 -0.92 -5.02 8.09
CA ASN A 72 0.20 -5.89 8.36
C ASN A 72 1.37 -5.51 7.45
N ARG A 73 2.24 -4.62 7.96
CA ARG A 73 3.42 -4.12 7.25
C ARG A 73 4.33 -5.28 6.83
N TYR A 74 4.40 -6.33 7.65
CA TYR A 74 5.17 -7.53 7.33
C TYR A 74 4.58 -8.26 6.12
N THR A 75 3.25 -8.45 6.07
CA THR A 75 2.57 -9.03 4.90
C THR A 75 2.76 -8.17 3.65
N SER A 76 2.67 -6.84 3.76
CA SER A 76 2.94 -5.93 2.64
C SER A 76 4.38 -6.07 2.12
N ILE A 77 5.38 -6.17 3.00
CA ILE A 77 6.78 -6.37 2.61
C ILE A 77 6.95 -7.72 1.92
N LYS A 78 6.42 -8.80 2.52
CA LYS A 78 6.49 -10.16 1.97
C LYS A 78 5.83 -10.26 0.59
N CYS A 79 4.64 -9.66 0.43
CA CYS A 79 3.94 -9.62 -0.85
C CYS A 79 4.71 -8.80 -1.90
N GLY A 80 5.38 -7.72 -1.49
CA GLY A 80 6.24 -6.92 -2.38
C GLY A 80 7.38 -7.76 -2.97
N HIS A 81 8.13 -8.45 -2.11
CA HIS A 81 9.18 -9.37 -2.56
C HIS A 81 8.65 -10.53 -3.40
N GLU A 82 7.48 -11.07 -3.05
CA GLU A 82 6.82 -12.11 -3.83
C GLU A 82 6.45 -11.60 -5.23
N PHE A 83 5.91 -10.38 -5.33
CA PHE A 83 5.58 -9.73 -6.58
C PHE A 83 6.81 -9.49 -7.46
N GLU A 84 7.88 -8.92 -6.90
CA GLU A 84 9.16 -8.73 -7.60
C GLU A 84 9.71 -10.06 -8.14
N ARG A 85 9.61 -11.15 -7.38
CA ARG A 85 10.09 -12.47 -7.79
C ARG A 85 9.25 -13.06 -8.92
N VAL A 86 7.93 -12.92 -8.88
CA VAL A 86 7.05 -13.41 -9.96
C VAL A 86 7.23 -12.57 -11.22
N LEU A 87 7.31 -11.24 -11.09
CA LEU A 87 7.59 -10.32 -12.19
C LEU A 87 8.95 -10.60 -12.83
N SER A 88 9.98 -10.85 -12.01
CA SER A 88 11.31 -11.28 -12.44
C SER A 88 11.27 -12.52 -13.34
N GLY A 89 10.42 -13.50 -13.02
CA GLY A 89 10.18 -14.67 -13.86
C GLY A 89 9.43 -14.35 -15.15
N LEU A 90 8.40 -13.50 -15.07
CA LEU A 90 7.64 -13.03 -16.23
C LEU A 90 8.52 -12.32 -17.26
N LEU A 91 9.38 -11.40 -16.82
CA LEU A 91 10.32 -10.69 -17.69
C LEU A 91 11.29 -11.64 -18.39
N LYS A 92 11.84 -12.64 -17.65
CA LYS A 92 12.75 -13.64 -18.21
C LYS A 92 12.06 -14.46 -19.30
N GLU A 93 10.81 -14.84 -19.08
CA GLU A 93 10.04 -15.61 -20.06
C GLU A 93 9.69 -14.79 -21.32
N LEU A 94 9.48 -13.49 -21.16
CA LEU A 94 9.35 -12.56 -22.29
C LEU A 94 10.69 -12.28 -23.00
N GLY A 95 11.80 -12.89 -22.58
CA GLY A 95 13.13 -12.65 -23.14
C GLY A 95 13.73 -11.28 -22.77
N ILE A 96 13.16 -10.60 -21.78
CA ILE A 96 13.61 -9.27 -21.35
C ILE A 96 14.78 -9.42 -20.37
N SER A 97 15.98 -9.04 -20.81
CA SER A 97 17.18 -9.04 -19.97
C SER A 97 17.24 -7.82 -19.03
N TYR A 98 17.53 -8.03 -17.75
CA TYR A 98 17.71 -6.96 -16.76
C TYR A 98 18.83 -7.30 -15.77
N LYS A 99 19.29 -6.30 -15.03
CA LYS A 99 20.19 -6.42 -13.88
C LYS A 99 19.49 -5.91 -12.61
N ARG A 100 19.93 -6.38 -11.44
CA ARG A 100 19.54 -5.81 -10.14
C ARG A 100 20.76 -5.08 -9.57
N MET A 101 20.74 -3.76 -9.60
CA MET A 101 21.89 -2.93 -9.24
C MET A 101 21.49 -1.75 -8.37
N SER A 102 22.36 -1.36 -7.44
CA SER A 102 22.23 -0.12 -6.68
C SER A 102 22.90 1.01 -7.46
N HIS A 103 22.21 2.14 -7.59
CA HIS A 103 22.72 3.37 -8.20
C HIS A 103 22.85 4.43 -7.11
N GLY A 104 23.97 4.40 -6.37
CA GLY A 104 24.16 5.22 -5.17
C GLY A 104 23.11 4.89 -4.11
N LYS A 105 22.35 5.90 -3.67
CA LYS A 105 21.22 5.73 -2.72
C LYS A 105 19.97 5.08 -3.34
N HIS A 106 19.90 4.99 -4.67
CA HIS A 106 18.72 4.47 -5.38
C HIS A 106 18.87 2.99 -5.67
N ARG A 107 17.77 2.24 -5.51
CA ARG A 107 17.72 0.79 -5.72
C ARG A 107 16.46 0.43 -6.50
N PRO A 108 16.46 0.60 -7.83
CA PRO A 108 15.37 0.08 -8.65
C PRO A 108 15.38 -1.46 -8.60
N ASP A 109 14.19 -2.06 -8.71
CA ASP A 109 14.07 -3.53 -8.69
C ASP A 109 14.71 -4.16 -9.92
N PHE A 110 14.69 -3.45 -11.06
CA PHE A 110 15.21 -3.90 -12.35
C PHE A 110 15.85 -2.74 -13.13
N THR A 111 17.01 -2.99 -13.75
CA THR A 111 17.74 -2.04 -14.59
C THR A 111 18.00 -2.65 -15.97
N PHE A 112 17.63 -1.93 -17.03
CA PHE A 112 17.81 -2.37 -18.42
C PHE A 112 19.06 -1.73 -19.06
N LYS A 113 19.58 -2.36 -20.14
CA LYS A 113 20.83 -1.93 -20.81
C LYS A 113 20.79 -0.51 -21.38
N ASN A 114 19.61 0.00 -21.71
CA ASN A 114 19.39 1.32 -22.30
C ASN A 114 19.22 2.44 -21.26
N GLY A 115 19.55 2.19 -19.98
CA GLY A 115 19.40 3.16 -18.90
C GLY A 115 17.96 3.35 -18.42
N VAL A 116 17.02 2.52 -18.88
CA VAL A 116 15.65 2.47 -18.35
C VAL A 116 15.65 1.69 -17.04
N TRP A 117 14.98 2.24 -16.04
CA TRP A 117 14.81 1.60 -14.74
C TRP A 117 13.37 1.14 -14.59
N MET A 118 13.17 0.07 -13.83
CA MET A 118 11.86 -0.42 -13.50
C MET A 118 11.73 -0.80 -12.04
N ASP A 119 10.59 -0.43 -11.49
CA ASP A 119 10.25 -0.61 -10.09
C ASP A 119 8.87 -1.26 -9.96
N ALA A 120 8.74 -2.22 -9.05
CA ALA A 120 7.58 -3.06 -8.86
C ALA A 120 6.80 -2.60 -7.63
N LYS A 121 5.58 -2.13 -7.84
CA LYS A 121 4.70 -1.66 -6.75
C LYS A 121 3.46 -2.53 -6.62
N LEU A 122 3.08 -2.86 -5.38
CA LEU A 122 1.88 -3.66 -5.14
C LEU A 122 0.59 -2.94 -5.56
N SER A 123 0.53 -1.61 -5.47
CA SER A 123 -0.72 -0.86 -5.69
C SER A 123 -0.48 0.43 -6.47
N HIS A 124 -1.35 0.70 -7.44
CA HIS A 124 -1.43 1.89 -8.26
C HIS A 124 -1.59 3.16 -7.42
N SER A 125 -2.42 3.13 -6.38
CA SER A 125 -2.69 4.29 -5.52
C SER A 125 -1.46 4.74 -4.71
N ARG A 126 -0.48 3.85 -4.51
CA ARG A 126 0.82 4.22 -3.91
C ARG A 126 1.74 4.94 -4.91
N VAL A 127 1.40 4.93 -6.20
CA VAL A 127 2.18 5.52 -7.30
C VAL A 127 1.59 6.86 -7.75
N ILE A 128 0.27 7.05 -7.66
CA ILE A 128 -0.43 8.29 -8.08
C ILE A 128 0.01 9.54 -7.29
N ASN A 129 0.75 9.40 -6.19
CA ASN A 129 1.48 10.54 -5.63
C ASN A 129 2.71 10.84 -6.51
N CYS A 130 2.47 11.24 -7.77
CA CYS A 130 3.47 11.45 -8.83
C CYS A 130 4.45 12.59 -8.51
N GLN A 131 4.16 13.35 -7.44
CA GLN A 131 5.04 14.35 -6.83
C GLN A 131 5.93 13.78 -5.71
N SER A 132 5.92 12.45 -5.49
CA SER A 132 6.75 11.86 -4.46
C SER A 132 8.23 12.22 -4.72
N PRO A 133 8.99 12.61 -3.67
CA PRO A 133 10.41 12.93 -3.81
C PRO A 133 11.19 11.83 -4.56
N THR A 134 10.82 10.57 -4.35
CA THR A 134 11.42 9.40 -5.02
C THR A 134 11.33 9.47 -6.54
N LEU A 135 10.19 9.89 -7.11
CA LEU A 135 10.04 10.01 -8.56
C LEU A 135 10.93 11.12 -9.14
N ARG A 136 10.99 12.27 -8.44
CA ARG A 136 11.87 13.38 -8.84
C ARG A 136 13.34 12.97 -8.79
N GLU A 137 13.73 12.23 -7.76
CA GLU A 137 15.10 11.73 -7.63
C GLU A 137 15.46 10.70 -8.70
N TYR A 138 14.53 9.81 -9.06
CA TYR A 138 14.79 8.79 -10.08
C TYR A 138 14.84 9.40 -11.49
N ASN A 139 13.91 10.30 -11.83
CA ASN A 139 13.87 10.97 -13.14
C ASN A 139 15.12 11.83 -13.40
N ALA A 140 15.79 12.32 -12.35
CA ALA A 140 17.04 13.07 -12.50
C ALA A 140 18.24 12.21 -12.93
N ILE A 141 18.17 10.88 -12.82
CA ILE A 141 19.31 9.98 -12.99
C ILE A 141 19.06 8.93 -14.08
N CYS A 142 17.85 8.34 -14.08
CA CYS A 142 17.50 7.31 -15.06
C CYS A 142 17.02 7.95 -16.37
N ARG A 143 17.23 7.27 -17.50
CA ARG A 143 16.75 7.76 -18.79
C ARG A 143 15.22 7.82 -18.81
N ASN A 144 14.57 6.77 -18.27
CA ASN A 144 13.13 6.65 -18.08
C ASN A 144 12.89 5.70 -16.91
N LEU A 145 11.82 5.97 -16.16
CA LEU A 145 11.33 5.08 -15.10
C LEU A 145 10.04 4.38 -15.54
N ILE A 146 9.98 3.07 -15.36
CA ILE A 146 8.77 2.28 -15.53
C ILE A 146 8.33 1.77 -14.16
N ILE A 147 7.12 2.11 -13.74
CA ILE A 147 6.52 1.53 -12.53
C ILE A 147 5.49 0.51 -12.96
N VAL A 148 5.77 -0.75 -12.64
CA VAL A 148 4.83 -1.85 -12.87
C VAL A 148 4.03 -2.07 -11.61
N TYR A 149 2.71 -2.04 -11.71
CA TYR A 149 1.83 -2.24 -10.56
C TYR A 149 0.89 -3.44 -10.72
N LEU A 150 0.54 -4.04 -9.57
CA LEU A 150 -0.33 -5.22 -9.48
C LEU A 150 -1.80 -4.89 -9.20
N ILE A 151 -2.08 -4.03 -8.22
CA ILE A 151 -3.45 -3.70 -7.79
C ILE A 151 -3.82 -2.32 -8.29
N GLY A 152 -4.85 -2.22 -9.12
CA GLY A 152 -5.35 -0.95 -9.65
C GLY A 152 -6.04 -1.14 -10.99
N PRO A 153 -6.37 -0.03 -11.68
CA PRO A 153 -6.98 -0.10 -13.01
C PRO A 153 -6.01 -0.75 -14.01
N ASP A 154 -6.51 -1.55 -14.97
CA ASP A 154 -5.69 -2.18 -16.02
C ASP A 154 -5.29 -1.16 -17.10
N GLU A 155 -4.37 -0.28 -16.75
CA GLU A 155 -4.00 0.88 -17.55
C GLU A 155 -2.50 0.96 -17.80
N ASP A 156 -2.16 1.71 -18.85
CA ASP A 156 -0.81 2.07 -19.21
C ASP A 156 -0.80 3.57 -19.50
N ARG A 157 -0.19 4.34 -18.62
CA ARG A 157 -0.21 5.81 -18.67
C ARG A 157 1.19 6.36 -18.43
N VAL A 158 1.50 7.47 -19.07
CA VAL A 158 2.75 8.20 -18.83
C VAL A 158 2.44 9.44 -18.01
N TYR A 159 3.19 9.63 -16.93
CA TYR A 159 3.10 10.78 -16.03
C TYR A 159 4.48 11.45 -15.96
N GLY A 160 4.62 12.60 -16.63
CA GLY A 160 5.92 13.22 -16.85
C GLY A 160 6.84 12.29 -17.65
N GLU A 161 7.99 11.95 -17.09
CA GLU A 161 8.98 11.02 -17.69
C GLU A 161 8.80 9.57 -17.21
N THR A 162 7.83 9.33 -16.32
CA THR A 162 7.60 8.01 -15.73
C THR A 162 6.41 7.32 -16.39
N ARG A 163 6.61 6.07 -16.85
CA ARG A 163 5.52 5.21 -17.33
C ARG A 163 4.97 4.37 -16.19
N LEU A 164 3.67 4.46 -15.96
CA LEU A 164 2.92 3.63 -15.02
C LEU A 164 2.15 2.59 -15.82
N THR A 165 2.45 1.30 -15.63
CA THR A 165 1.83 0.22 -16.39
C THR A 165 1.36 -0.92 -15.50
N HIS A 166 0.17 -1.43 -15.76
CA HIS A 166 -0.37 -2.58 -15.05
C HIS A 166 0.35 -3.87 -15.50
N VAL A 167 0.63 -4.80 -14.58
CA VAL A 167 1.35 -6.05 -14.87
C VAL A 167 0.68 -6.90 -15.98
N ASN A 168 -0.64 -6.82 -16.11
CA ASN A 168 -1.40 -7.48 -17.17
C ASN A 168 -0.91 -7.16 -18.58
N ARG A 169 -0.29 -5.99 -18.81
CA ARG A 169 0.28 -5.61 -20.11
C ARG A 169 1.43 -6.53 -20.52
N TYR A 170 2.17 -7.08 -19.56
CA TYR A 170 3.21 -8.07 -19.79
C TYR A 170 2.63 -9.48 -19.92
N ILE A 171 1.64 -9.83 -19.10
CA ILE A 171 0.98 -11.13 -19.14
C ILE A 171 0.34 -11.37 -20.51
N LYS A 172 -0.36 -10.37 -21.06
CA LYS A 172 -1.05 -10.45 -22.37
C LYS A 172 -0.12 -10.76 -23.55
N GLN A 173 1.20 -10.59 -23.39
CA GLN A 173 2.21 -10.91 -24.42
C GLN A 173 2.56 -12.41 -24.46
N LEU A 174 2.20 -13.18 -23.43
CA LEU A 174 2.48 -14.61 -23.35
C LEU A 174 1.38 -15.47 -24.01
N PRO A 175 1.65 -16.74 -24.36
CA PRO A 175 0.62 -17.69 -24.78
C PRO A 175 -0.42 -17.95 -23.68
N LYS A 176 -1.69 -18.22 -24.05
CA LYS A 176 -2.83 -18.36 -23.11
C LYS A 176 -2.55 -19.23 -21.88
N HIS A 177 -1.90 -20.37 -22.06
CA HIS A 177 -1.60 -21.28 -20.94
C HIS A 177 -0.63 -20.67 -19.90
N ARG A 178 0.35 -19.87 -20.36
CA ARG A 178 1.26 -19.11 -19.50
C ARG A 178 0.58 -17.90 -18.88
N GLN A 179 -0.35 -17.26 -19.59
CA GLN A 179 -1.17 -16.18 -19.02
C GLN A 179 -1.89 -16.67 -17.76
N SER A 180 -2.60 -17.80 -17.85
CA SER A 180 -3.29 -18.41 -16.71
C SER A 180 -2.36 -18.73 -15.54
N PHE A 181 -1.12 -19.17 -15.83
CA PHE A 181 -0.12 -19.43 -14.79
C PHE A 181 0.25 -18.17 -14.00
N TYR A 182 0.56 -17.06 -14.69
CA TYR A 182 0.92 -15.81 -14.04
C TYR A 182 -0.26 -15.13 -13.35
N LEU A 183 -1.44 -15.15 -13.98
CA LEU A 183 -2.68 -14.64 -13.39
C LEU A 183 -2.97 -15.29 -12.03
N ARG A 184 -2.86 -16.61 -11.91
CA ARG A 184 -3.04 -17.31 -10.62
C ARG A 184 -2.02 -16.89 -9.57
N LYS A 185 -0.75 -16.73 -9.96
CA LYS A 185 0.31 -16.28 -9.04
C LYS A 185 0.05 -14.87 -8.53
N PHE A 186 -0.32 -13.96 -9.42
CA PHE A 186 -0.62 -12.58 -9.06
C PHE A 186 -1.91 -12.46 -8.25
N ALA A 187 -2.95 -13.24 -8.56
CA ALA A 187 -4.19 -13.31 -7.78
C ALA A 187 -3.91 -13.72 -6.31
N SER A 188 -3.09 -14.76 -6.09
CA SER A 188 -2.69 -15.17 -4.75
C SER A 188 -1.97 -14.06 -3.96
N ILE A 189 -1.18 -13.22 -4.64
CA ILE A 189 -0.52 -12.07 -4.01
C ILE A 189 -1.56 -10.99 -3.68
N SER A 190 -2.44 -10.65 -4.61
CA SER A 190 -3.50 -9.65 -4.40
C SER A 190 -4.42 -10.03 -3.24
N GLU A 191 -4.87 -11.28 -3.16
CA GLU A 191 -5.69 -11.79 -2.06
C GLU A 191 -4.99 -11.65 -0.70
N LYS A 192 -3.69 -11.98 -0.61
CA LYS A 192 -2.92 -11.79 0.64
C LYS A 192 -2.84 -10.31 1.02
N VAL A 193 -2.71 -9.42 0.05
CA VAL A 193 -2.66 -7.97 0.30
C VAL A 193 -4.04 -7.47 0.75
N GLU A 194 -5.12 -7.87 0.12
CA GLU A 194 -6.49 -7.52 0.49
C GLU A 194 -6.85 -8.01 1.89
N ASN A 195 -6.57 -9.28 2.19
CA ASN A 195 -6.77 -9.86 3.52
C ASN A 195 -5.94 -9.16 4.61
N SER A 196 -4.77 -8.59 4.25
CA SER A 196 -3.95 -7.81 5.19
C SER A 196 -4.44 -6.39 5.46
N VAL A 197 -5.42 -5.93 4.67
CA VAL A 197 -6.07 -4.62 4.80
C VAL A 197 -7.47 -4.76 5.41
N ALA A 198 -8.12 -5.91 5.21
CA ALA A 198 -9.43 -6.26 5.76
C ALA A 198 -9.37 -6.86 7.18
N ALA A 199 -8.25 -7.47 7.57
CA ALA A 199 -7.96 -7.79 8.97
C ALA A 199 -7.80 -6.50 9.78
#